data_AF-A0A1W9LCY3-F1
#
_entry.id   AF-A0A1W9LCY3-F1
#
_cell.length_a   1.000
_cell.length_b   1.000
_cell.length_c   1.000
_cell.angle_alpha   90.00
_cell.angle_beta   90.00
_cell.angle_gamma   90.00
#
_symmetry.space_group_name_H-M   'P 1'
#
loop_
_entity.id
_entity.type
_entity.pdbx_description
1 polymer ?
#
loop_
_entity_poly.entity_id
_entity_poly.type
_entity_poly.pdbx_seq_one_letter_code
_entity_poly.pdbx_strand_id
1 'polypeptide(L)'
;MKRSAWAVVAAAAVVWACGSGCATLQERMSGVQYKEVTHEGRVYVLGKAETIKKSATKPEVAYTTTKIGAGPGGVTVILEADPKDDLLATKLWQLYTCRHDVRR
;
A
#
# COMPACT_ATOMS: atom_id res chain seq x y z
N MET A 1 -19.44 -13.04 -56.40
CA MET A 1 -18.35 -13.26 -55.42
C MET A 1 -18.05 -11.95 -54.70
N LYS A 2 -18.34 -11.90 -53.38
CA LYS A 2 -17.76 -11.12 -52.25
C LYS A 2 -17.06 -9.78 -52.61
N ARG A 3 -17.36 -8.65 -51.94
CA ARG A 3 -17.03 -8.42 -50.52
C ARG A 3 -17.83 -7.25 -49.94
N SER A 4 -18.44 -7.52 -48.79
CA SER A 4 -19.19 -6.60 -47.92
C SER A 4 -18.25 -5.57 -47.28
N ALA A 5 -18.66 -4.30 -47.28
CA ALA A 5 -18.04 -3.23 -46.51
C ALA A 5 -18.55 -3.30 -45.06
N TRP A 6 -17.64 -3.55 -44.12
CA TRP A 6 -17.92 -3.60 -42.69
C TRP A 6 -17.73 -2.20 -42.10
N ALA A 7 -18.79 -1.67 -41.50
CA ALA A 7 -18.77 -0.43 -40.74
C ALA A 7 -17.83 -0.58 -39.53
N VAL A 8 -16.82 0.28 -39.47
CA VAL A 8 -15.91 0.39 -38.32
C VAL A 8 -16.60 1.27 -37.28
N VAL A 9 -17.19 0.65 -36.25
CA VAL A 9 -17.65 1.37 -35.06
C VAL A 9 -16.45 1.59 -34.16
N ALA A 10 -15.94 2.82 -34.12
CA ALA A 10 -14.95 3.25 -33.15
C ALA A 10 -15.63 3.44 -31.78
N ALA A 11 -15.51 2.45 -30.90
CA ALA A 11 -15.92 2.58 -29.51
C ALA A 11 -14.86 3.38 -28.74
N ALA A 12 -15.20 4.60 -28.34
CA ALA A 12 -14.37 5.42 -27.45
C ALA A 12 -14.33 4.80 -26.04
N ALA A 13 -13.17 4.34 -25.63
CA ALA A 13 -12.92 3.86 -24.27
C ALA A 13 -12.81 5.07 -23.31
N VAL A 14 -13.87 5.36 -22.56
CA VAL A 14 -13.79 6.24 -21.39
C VAL A 14 -13.17 5.43 -20.25
N VAL A 15 -11.85 5.56 -20.09
CA VAL A 15 -11.13 4.98 -18.95
C VAL A 15 -11.26 5.95 -17.79
N TRP A 16 -12.08 5.60 -16.81
CA TRP A 16 -12.19 6.31 -15.54
C TRP A 16 -10.88 6.08 -14.75
N ALA A 17 -9.92 6.99 -14.91
CA ALA A 17 -8.64 6.96 -14.22
C ALA A 17 -8.79 7.42 -12.74
N CYS A 18 -9.56 6.69 -11.95
CA CYS A 18 -9.51 6.80 -10.50
C CYS A 18 -8.64 5.65 -9.97
N GLY A 19 -7.31 5.85 -9.90
CA GLY A 19 -6.44 4.80 -9.37
C GLY A 19 -4.93 5.01 -9.40
N SER A 20 -4.40 6.05 -10.06
CA SER A 20 -2.94 6.11 -10.30
C SER A 20 -2.14 6.84 -9.21
N GLY A 21 -2.78 7.63 -8.34
CA GLY A 21 -2.04 8.39 -7.31
C GLY A 21 -1.35 7.52 -6.27
N CYS A 22 -1.98 6.40 -5.89
CA CYS A 22 -1.44 5.54 -4.84
C CYS A 22 -0.43 4.50 -5.33
N ALA A 23 -0.68 3.92 -6.51
CA ALA A 23 0.22 2.94 -7.12
C ALA A 23 1.57 3.55 -7.51
N THR A 24 1.57 4.79 -8.01
CA THR A 24 2.81 5.50 -8.36
C THR A 24 3.64 5.88 -7.13
N LEU A 25 3.04 6.06 -5.95
CA LEU A 25 3.79 6.35 -4.73
C LEU A 25 4.69 5.17 -4.31
N GLN A 26 4.21 3.94 -4.50
CA GLN A 26 4.96 2.73 -4.22
C GLN A 26 6.19 2.60 -5.14
N GLU A 27 6.05 2.93 -6.42
CA GLU A 27 7.15 2.92 -7.39
C GLU A 27 8.18 4.02 -7.14
N ARG A 28 7.75 5.19 -6.65
CA ARG A 28 8.65 6.29 -6.25
C ARG A 28 9.48 5.93 -5.01
N MET A 29 9.05 4.97 -4.20
CA MET A 29 9.75 4.49 -3.03
C MET A 29 10.54 3.21 -3.37
N SER A 30 11.48 3.33 -4.31
CA SER A 30 12.33 2.21 -4.76
C SER A 30 12.98 1.50 -3.57
N GLY A 31 12.75 0.19 -3.46
CA GLY A 31 13.35 -0.65 -2.40
C GLY A 31 12.50 -0.86 -1.14
N VAL A 32 11.34 -0.20 -1.02
CA VAL A 32 10.40 -0.43 0.09
C VAL A 32 9.31 -1.38 -0.36
N GLN A 33 9.23 -2.55 0.29
CA GLN A 33 8.11 -3.47 0.13
C GLN A 33 6.92 -2.98 0.94
N TYR A 34 5.72 -3.48 0.66
CA TYR A 34 4.55 -3.14 1.46
C TYR A 34 3.73 -4.38 1.76
N LYS A 35 3.52 -4.65 3.05
CA LYS A 35 2.63 -5.72 3.52
C LYS A 35 1.91 -5.30 4.78
N GLU A 36 0.60 -5.50 4.80
CA GLU A 36 -0.22 -5.36 6.01
C GLU A 36 -0.46 -6.74 6.63
N VAL A 37 -0.33 -6.81 7.95
CA VAL A 37 -0.62 -7.99 8.76
C VAL A 37 -1.46 -7.56 9.95
N THR A 38 -2.64 -8.15 10.10
CA THR A 38 -3.49 -7.91 11.27
C THR A 38 -3.18 -8.93 12.36
N HIS A 39 -2.85 -8.46 13.55
CA HIS A 39 -2.57 -9.31 14.71
C HIS A 39 -3.11 -8.62 15.98
N GLU A 40 -3.85 -9.37 16.80
CA GLU A 40 -4.44 -8.88 18.06
C GLU A 40 -5.23 -7.56 17.93
N GLY A 41 -5.98 -7.39 16.83
CA GLY A 41 -6.79 -6.18 16.59
C GLY A 41 -5.99 -4.93 16.20
N ARG A 42 -4.70 -5.10 15.88
CA ARG A 42 -3.80 -4.03 15.41
C ARG A 42 -3.31 -4.35 14.00
N VAL A 43 -3.02 -3.31 13.24
CA VAL A 43 -2.50 -3.45 11.87
C VAL A 43 -1.01 -3.19 11.87
N TYR A 44 -0.22 -4.18 11.48
CA TYR A 44 1.23 -4.08 11.29
C TYR A 44 1.52 -3.83 9.82
N VAL A 45 2.25 -2.75 9.53
CA VAL A 45 2.67 -2.37 8.17
C VAL A 45 4.17 -2.60 8.04
N LEU A 46 4.54 -3.52 7.16
CA LEU A 46 5.91 -3.99 6.97
C LEU A 46 6.48 -3.46 5.66
N GLY A 47 7.72 -3.02 5.73
CA GLY A 47 8.50 -2.37 4.68
C GLY A 47 9.62 -3.24 4.09
N LYS A 48 10.08 -4.25 4.84
CA LYS A 48 11.26 -5.05 4.47
C LYS A 48 10.92 -6.48 4.08
N ALA A 49 11.53 -6.96 2.99
CA ALA A 49 11.33 -8.33 2.52
C ALA A 49 11.71 -9.39 3.57
N GLU A 50 12.76 -9.15 4.36
CA GLU A 50 13.19 -10.08 5.41
C GLU A 50 12.17 -10.19 6.54
N THR A 51 11.64 -9.04 7.00
CA THR A 51 10.61 -8.97 8.03
C THR A 51 9.31 -9.61 7.54
N ILE A 52 8.93 -9.37 6.29
CA ILE A 52 7.74 -9.97 5.66
C ILE A 52 7.85 -11.50 5.59
N LYS A 53 9.05 -12.05 5.32
CA LYS A 53 9.26 -13.50 5.34
C LYS A 53 9.13 -14.08 6.74
N LYS A 54 9.62 -13.36 7.76
CA LYS A 54 9.55 -13.78 9.17
C LYS A 54 8.16 -13.56 9.79
N SER A 55 7.35 -12.66 9.24
CA SER A 55 6.05 -12.29 9.78
C SER A 55 4.93 -13.32 9.52
N ALA A 56 5.23 -14.48 8.95
CA ALA A 56 4.24 -15.50 8.60
C ALA A 56 3.50 -16.07 9.83
N THR A 57 4.19 -16.17 10.96
CA THR A 57 3.62 -16.73 12.21
C THR A 57 3.30 -15.62 13.21
N LYS A 58 4.18 -14.63 13.34
CA LYS A 58 4.03 -13.47 14.23
C LYS A 58 4.74 -12.27 13.62
N PRO A 59 4.12 -11.07 13.58
CA PRO A 59 4.78 -9.87 13.09
C PRO A 59 5.82 -9.40 14.12
N GLU A 60 7.01 -10.01 14.08
CA GLU A 60 8.13 -9.60 14.90
C GLU A 60 8.96 -8.53 14.16
N VAL A 61 8.92 -7.33 14.70
CA VAL A 61 9.55 -6.12 14.15
C VAL A 61 10.48 -5.58 15.21
N ALA A 62 11.77 -5.47 14.89
CA ALA A 62 12.80 -5.05 15.85
C ALA A 62 12.59 -3.60 16.34
N TYR A 63 12.15 -2.73 15.43
CA TYR A 63 11.81 -1.34 15.73
C TYR A 63 10.45 -1.01 15.12
N THR A 64 9.65 -0.26 15.88
CA THR A 64 8.30 0.10 15.47
C THR A 64 7.98 1.54 15.78
N THR A 65 7.14 2.12 14.93
CA THR A 65 6.45 3.38 15.21
C THR A 65 4.96 3.10 15.34
N THR A 66 4.41 3.33 16.53
CA THR A 66 2.99 3.08 16.80
C THR A 66 2.17 4.35 16.62
N LYS A 67 1.09 4.26 15.86
CA LYS A 67 0.07 5.29 15.66
C LYS A 67 -1.25 4.78 16.24
N ILE A 68 -1.62 5.29 17.40
CA ILE A 68 -2.83 4.90 18.12
C ILE A 68 -4.03 5.61 17.50
N GLY A 69 -5.11 4.88 17.20
CA GLY A 69 -6.35 5.46 16.67
C GLY A 69 -6.27 6.00 15.24
N ALA A 70 -5.17 5.75 14.53
CA ALA A 70 -4.88 6.41 13.26
C ALA A 70 -5.32 5.61 12.02
N GLY A 71 -5.74 4.35 12.19
CA GLY A 71 -6.29 3.56 11.10
C GLY A 71 -7.81 3.73 10.94
N PRO A 72 -8.40 3.22 9.86
CA PRO A 72 -9.85 3.22 9.65
C PRO A 72 -10.59 2.65 10.85
N GLY A 73 -11.63 3.35 11.30
CA GLY A 73 -12.40 2.93 12.48
C GLY A 73 -11.64 3.05 13.82
N GLY A 74 -10.54 3.82 13.87
CA GLY A 74 -9.79 4.05 15.11
C GLY A 74 -8.86 2.90 15.51
N VAL A 75 -8.51 2.03 14.57
CA VAL A 75 -7.56 0.94 14.84
C VAL A 75 -6.14 1.48 15.08
N THR A 76 -5.37 0.74 15.87
CA THR A 76 -3.95 1.06 16.08
C THR A 76 -3.12 0.51 14.92
N VAL A 77 -2.27 1.37 14.35
CA VAL A 77 -1.39 1.04 13.24
C VAL A 77 0.04 1.03 13.75
N ILE A 78 0.76 -0.06 13.52
CA ILE A 78 2.15 -0.26 13.90
C ILE A 78 2.96 -0.31 12.62
N LEU A 79 3.85 0.65 12.45
CA LEU A 79 4.71 0.77 11.28
C LEU A 79 6.07 0.18 11.60
N GLU A 80 6.65 -0.60 10.68
CA GLU A 80 8.06 -0.99 10.76
C GLU A 80 8.95 0.27 10.69
N ALA A 81 9.88 0.38 11.64
CA ALA A 81 10.90 1.41 11.65
C ALA A 81 12.27 0.76 11.51
N ASP A 82 13.27 1.53 11.06
CA ASP A 82 14.64 1.07 11.05
C ASP A 82 15.58 2.22 11.40
N PRO A 83 16.57 2.02 12.30
CA PRO A 83 17.50 3.07 12.67
C PRO A 83 18.48 3.47 11.55
N LYS A 84 18.57 2.70 10.45
CA LYS A 84 19.35 3.05 9.26
C LYS A 84 18.53 3.80 8.22
N ASP A 85 17.19 3.70 8.26
CA ASP A 85 16.28 4.43 7.38
C ASP A 85 15.16 5.09 8.21
N ASP A 86 15.46 6.29 8.70
CA ASP A 86 14.54 7.13 9.46
C ASP A 86 13.24 7.45 8.69
N LEU A 87 13.27 7.38 7.35
CA LEU A 87 12.12 7.68 6.52
C LEU A 87 11.22 6.47 6.26
N LEU A 88 11.65 5.25 6.63
CA LEU A 88 10.89 4.03 6.37
C LEU A 88 9.47 4.11 6.97
N ALA A 89 9.35 4.48 8.23
CA ALA A 89 8.06 4.59 8.90
C ALA A 89 7.17 5.66 8.24
N THR A 90 7.77 6.79 7.83
CA THR A 90 7.04 7.88 7.14
C THR A 90 6.53 7.43 5.78
N LYS A 91 7.36 6.73 5.00
CA LYS A 91 6.99 6.13 3.70
C LYS A 91 5.84 5.14 3.86
N LEU A 92 5.95 4.22 4.82
CA LEU A 92 4.90 3.24 5.12
C LEU A 92 3.59 3.92 5.56
N TRP A 93 3.67 4.99 6.34
CA TRP A 93 2.50 5.77 6.73
C TRP A 93 1.81 6.43 5.54
N GLN A 94 2.57 7.03 4.61
CA GLN A 94 2.02 7.61 3.39
C GLN A 94 1.33 6.56 2.53
N LEU A 95 1.94 5.38 2.37
CA LEU A 95 1.34 4.27 1.63
C LEU A 95 0.07 3.75 2.30
N TYR A 96 0.09 3.61 3.63
CA TYR A 96 -1.07 3.16 4.40
C TYR A 96 -2.25 4.14 4.30
N THR A 97 -2.01 5.43 4.57
CA THR A 97 -3.06 6.46 4.50
C THR A 97 -3.63 6.62 3.09
N CYS A 98 -2.77 6.54 2.08
CA CYS A 98 -3.18 6.60 0.69
C CYS A 98 -4.06 5.41 0.28
N ARG A 99 -3.78 4.20 0.76
CA ARG A 99 -4.57 2.99 0.45
C ARG A 99 -5.93 3.00 1.15
N HIS A 100 -5.99 3.52 2.37
CA HIS A 100 -7.16 3.42 3.23
C HIS A 100 -8.04 4.69 3.26
N ASP A 101 -7.74 5.69 2.44
CA ASP A 101 -8.37 7.03 2.44
C ASP A 101 -8.56 7.57 3.87
N VAL A 102 -7.54 7.41 4.71
CA VAL A 102 -7.56 7.97 6.07
C VAL A 102 -7.43 9.49 5.92
N ARG A 103 -8.57 10.16 5.79
CA ARG A 103 -8.65 11.62 5.77
C ARG A 103 -8.12 12.12 7.12
N ARG A 104 -7.04 12.91 7.05
CA ARG A 104 -6.49 13.63 8.19
C ARG A 104 -7.47 14.66 8.71
#